data_AF-A0A5D2V779-F1
#
_entry.id   AF-A0A5D2V779-F1
#
_cell.length_a   1.000
_cell.length_b   1.000
_cell.length_c   1.000
_cell.angle_alpha   90.00
_cell.angle_beta   90.00
_cell.angle_gamma   90.00
#
_symmetry.space_group_name_H-M   'P 1'
#
loop_
_entity.id
_entity.type
_entity.pdbx_description
1 polymer ?
#
loop_
_entity_poly.entity_id
_entity_poly.type
_entity_poly.pdbx_seq_one_letter_code
_entity_poly.pdbx_strand_id
1 'polypeptide(L)'
;MLKQFSLVFFVLFACYVGVNSRELKHITKELEVNAPAYEAWELYRNLGLINIIVPKLPNVQSTQVLKGDGGVGTVAKTTFVPGNSSYTE
;
A
#
# COMPACT_ATOMS: atom_id res chain seq x y z
N MET A 1 -49.07 -5.29 1.85
CA MET A 1 -48.21 -5.92 2.88
C MET A 1 -46.89 -6.44 2.32
N LEU A 2 -46.87 -7.16 1.18
CA LEU A 2 -45.64 -7.75 0.61
C LEU A 2 -44.50 -6.75 0.27
N LYS A 3 -44.84 -5.53 -0.19
CA LYS A 3 -43.86 -4.49 -0.53
C LYS A 3 -43.08 -3.96 0.69
N GLN A 4 -43.73 -3.90 1.85
CA GLN A 4 -43.14 -3.35 3.08
C GLN A 4 -42.17 -4.36 3.72
N PHE A 5 -42.51 -5.65 3.71
CA PHE A 5 -41.60 -6.72 4.15
C PHE A 5 -40.34 -6.81 3.28
N SER A 6 -40.48 -6.63 1.96
CA SER A 6 -39.36 -6.64 1.02
C SER A 6 -38.35 -5.51 1.28
N LEU A 7 -38.84 -4.28 1.52
CA LEU A 7 -37.98 -3.13 1.81
C LEU A 7 -37.19 -3.32 3.12
N VAL A 8 -37.85 -3.80 4.18
CA VAL A 8 -37.22 -4.03 5.49
C VAL A 8 -36.10 -5.07 5.37
N PHE A 9 -36.33 -6.14 4.61
CA PHE A 9 -35.31 -7.18 4.38
C PHE A 9 -34.11 -6.64 3.60
N PHE A 10 -34.34 -5.79 2.61
CA PHE A 10 -33.29 -5.16 1.82
C PHE A 10 -32.41 -4.22 2.65
N VAL A 11 -33.03 -3.41 3.53
CA VAL A 11 -32.30 -2.51 4.45
C VAL A 11 -31.48 -3.31 5.45
N LEU A 12 -32.05 -4.37 6.05
CA LEU A 12 -31.32 -5.24 6.97
C LEU A 12 -30.16 -5.97 6.29
N PHE A 13 -30.35 -6.42 5.04
CA PHE A 13 -29.29 -7.04 4.26
C PHE A 13 -28.17 -6.03 3.95
N ALA A 14 -28.50 -4.80 3.54
CA ALA A 14 -27.51 -3.75 3.31
C ALA A 14 -26.75 -3.36 4.59
N CYS A 15 -27.43 -3.32 5.74
CA CYS A 15 -26.81 -3.08 7.04
C CYS A 15 -25.93 -4.26 7.50
N TYR A 16 -26.36 -5.51 7.26
CA TYR A 16 -25.58 -6.72 7.56
C TYR A 16 -24.34 -6.83 6.68
N VAL A 17 -24.47 -6.47 5.40
CA VAL A 17 -23.35 -6.46 4.43
C VAL A 17 -22.44 -5.25 4.63
N GLY A 18 -22.78 -4.32 5.52
CA GLY A 18 -21.90 -3.28 6.06
C GLY A 18 -20.92 -2.76 5.01
N VAL A 19 -21.44 -2.14 3.94
CA VAL A 19 -20.61 -1.55 2.90
C VAL A 19 -19.81 -0.43 3.56
N ASN A 20 -18.60 -0.76 4.01
CA ASN A 20 -17.58 0.20 4.40
C ASN A 20 -17.16 0.94 3.14
N SER A 21 -17.97 1.92 2.73
CA SER A 21 -17.62 2.85 1.66
C SER A 21 -16.53 3.78 2.19
N ARG A 22 -15.28 3.31 2.15
CA ARG A 22 -14.13 4.16 2.37
C ARG A 22 -13.94 5.02 1.12
N GLU A 23 -13.86 6.33 1.31
CA GLU A 23 -13.53 7.25 0.21
C GLU A 23 -12.12 6.90 -0.31
N LEU A 24 -12.03 6.53 -1.58
CA LEU A 24 -10.75 6.19 -2.21
C LEU A 24 -10.02 7.49 -2.56
N LYS A 25 -9.06 7.89 -1.74
CA LYS A 25 -8.17 9.02 -2.06
C LYS A 25 -7.14 8.58 -3.10
N HIS A 26 -7.08 9.28 -4.23
CA HIS A 26 -6.05 9.08 -5.26
C HIS A 26 -5.05 10.24 -5.20
N ILE A 27 -3.78 9.92 -4.97
CA ILE A 27 -2.67 10.88 -4.95
C ILE A 27 -1.65 10.41 -5.99
N THR A 28 -1.26 11.28 -6.91
CA THR A 28 -0.30 10.98 -7.98
C THR A 28 0.92 11.88 -7.87
N LYS A 29 2.10 11.32 -8.12
CA LYS A 29 3.35 12.06 -8.30
C LYS A 29 4.08 11.47 -9.50
N GLU A 30 4.35 12.30 -10.49
CA GLU A 30 5.16 11.95 -11.65
C GLU A 30 6.55 12.58 -11.50
N LEU A 31 7.59 11.85 -11.91
CA LEU A 31 8.98 12.30 -11.85
C LEU A 31 9.68 11.89 -13.15
N GLU A 32 10.16 12.88 -13.91
CA GLU A 32 11.03 12.63 -15.05
C GLU A 32 12.44 12.27 -14.56
N VAL A 33 12.99 11.19 -15.13
CA VAL A 33 14.32 10.69 -14.79
C VAL A 33 15.17 10.58 -16.05
N ASN A 34 16.43 11.00 -15.96
CA ASN A 34 17.38 10.86 -17.06
C ASN A 34 17.98 9.43 -17.09
N ALA A 35 17.12 8.44 -17.30
CA ALA A 35 17.50 7.03 -17.41
C ALA A 35 16.51 6.29 -18.36
N PRO A 36 16.97 5.27 -19.10
CA PRO A 36 16.08 4.40 -19.86
C PRO A 36 15.05 3.72 -18.95
N ALA A 37 13.83 3.50 -19.48
CA ALA A 37 12.76 2.88 -18.71
C ALA A 37 13.11 1.49 -18.15
N TYR A 38 13.90 0.69 -18.88
CA TYR A 38 14.31 -0.63 -18.40
C TYR A 38 15.25 -0.54 -17.19
N GLU A 39 16.15 0.44 -17.14
CA GLU A 39 17.07 0.60 -16.00
C GLU A 39 16.33 1.06 -14.75
N ALA A 40 15.40 2.00 -14.90
CA ALA A 40 14.50 2.38 -13.82
C ALA A 40 13.71 1.15 -13.33
N TRP A 41 13.16 0.36 -14.25
CA TRP A 41 12.38 -0.82 -13.91
C TRP A 41 13.18 -1.92 -13.20
N GLU A 42 14.44 -2.15 -13.58
CA GLU A 42 15.32 -3.12 -12.91
C GLU A 42 15.50 -2.82 -11.42
N LEU A 43 15.45 -1.55 -11.02
CA LEU A 43 15.49 -1.16 -9.60
C LEU A 43 14.18 -1.47 -8.87
N TYR A 44 13.04 -1.27 -9.51
CA TYR A 44 11.71 -1.42 -8.91
C TYR A 44 11.18 -2.86 -8.89
N ARG A 45 11.61 -3.71 -9.82
CA ARG A 45 10.99 -5.04 -10.06
C ARG A 45 11.44 -6.14 -9.10
N ASN A 46 12.42 -5.88 -8.23
CA ASN A 46 13.07 -6.86 -7.37
C ASN A 46 13.50 -6.23 -6.02
N LEU A 47 14.44 -6.85 -5.31
CA LEU A 47 14.96 -6.34 -4.04
C LEU A 47 15.85 -5.09 -4.15
N GLY A 48 16.14 -4.62 -5.37
CA GLY A 48 16.99 -3.45 -5.61
C GLY A 48 16.54 -2.23 -4.81
N LEU A 49 15.24 -1.92 -4.83
CA LEU A 49 14.66 -0.83 -4.05
C LEU A 49 14.87 -1.01 -2.53
N ILE A 50 14.61 -2.21 -2.00
CA ILE A 50 14.74 -2.51 -0.56
C ILE A 50 16.18 -2.30 -0.08
N ASN A 51 17.16 -2.65 -0.92
CA ASN A 51 18.58 -2.55 -0.60
C ASN A 51 19.09 -1.10 -0.56
N ILE A 52 18.45 -0.18 -1.29
CA ILE A 52 18.86 1.24 -1.34
C ILE A 52 18.09 2.14 -0.36
N ILE A 53 16.97 1.68 0.18
CA ILE A 53 16.12 2.47 1.08
C ILE A 53 16.89 2.89 2.34
N VAL A 54 17.52 1.95 3.06
CA VAL A 54 18.24 2.26 4.31
C VAL A 54 19.35 3.30 4.10
N PRO A 55 20.24 3.20 3.10
CA PRO A 55 21.29 4.20 2.90
C PRO A 55 20.78 5.53 2.32
N LYS A 56 19.63 5.58 1.65
CA LYS A 56 19.14 6.79 0.96
C LYS A 56 18.02 7.54 1.70
N LEU A 57 17.31 6.88 2.61
CA LEU A 57 16.19 7.46 3.34
C LEU A 57 16.52 7.52 4.84
N PRO A 58 16.93 8.70 5.35
CA PRO A 58 17.41 8.85 6.73
C PRO A 58 16.34 8.55 7.80
N ASN A 59 15.08 8.53 7.39
CA ASN A 59 13.91 8.22 8.19
C ASN A 59 13.64 6.70 8.30
N VAL A 60 14.39 5.85 7.59
CA VAL A 60 14.30 4.39 7.68
C VAL A 60 15.49 3.86 8.47
N GLN A 61 15.19 3.15 9.57
CA GLN A 61 16.19 2.53 10.43
C GLN A 61 16.69 1.19 9.86
N SER A 62 15.79 0.34 9.36
CA SER A 62 16.15 -0.96 8.81
C SER A 62 15.08 -1.52 7.88
N THR A 63 15.50 -2.37 6.94
CA THR A 63 14.61 -3.21 6.12
C THR A 63 15.02 -4.68 6.25
N GLN A 64 14.04 -5.58 6.28
CA GLN A 64 14.26 -7.03 6.37
C GLN A 64 13.27 -7.77 5.49
N VAL A 65 13.75 -8.62 4.59
CA VAL A 65 12.89 -9.55 3.83
C VAL A 65 12.50 -10.71 4.75
N LEU A 66 11.20 -10.91 4.96
CA LEU A 66 10.66 -11.99 5.78
C LEU A 66 10.35 -13.24 4.94
N LYS A 67 9.95 -13.04 3.68
CA LYS A 67 9.60 -14.12 2.74
C LYS A 67 9.72 -13.63 1.30
N GLY A 68 10.24 -14.47 0.41
CA GLY A 68 10.30 -14.19 -1.03
C GLY A 68 11.68 -13.75 -1.52
N ASP A 69 11.78 -13.55 -2.83
CA ASP A 69 13.02 -13.31 -3.59
C ASP A 69 13.06 -11.91 -4.24
N GLY A 70 12.06 -11.06 -3.96
CA GLY A 70 11.85 -9.78 -4.62
C GLY A 70 10.78 -9.80 -5.70
N GLY A 71 10.29 -10.98 -6.11
CA GLY A 71 9.14 -11.12 -6.99
C GLY A 71 7.81 -10.90 -6.29
N VAL A 72 6.72 -11.14 -7.03
CA VAL A 72 5.34 -11.02 -6.53
C VAL A 72 5.13 -11.91 -5.31
N GLY A 73 4.56 -11.34 -4.25
CA GLY A 73 4.32 -12.04 -2.99
C GLY A 73 5.46 -11.95 -1.97
N THR A 74 6.54 -11.22 -2.29
CA THR A 74 7.58 -10.89 -1.31
C THR A 74 7.03 -10.05 -0.16
N VAL A 75 7.42 -10.39 1.07
CA VAL A 75 7.06 -9.68 2.29
C VAL A 75 8.31 -9.10 2.92
N ALA A 76 8.33 -7.78 3.11
CA ALA A 76 9.42 -7.07 3.77
C ALA A 76 8.91 -6.25 4.97
N LYS A 77 9.69 -6.24 6.04
CA LYS A 77 9.50 -5.41 7.22
C LYS A 77 10.39 -4.19 7.12
N THR A 78 9.79 -3.01 7.17
CA THR A 78 10.51 -1.73 7.24
C THR A 78 10.30 -1.13 8.62
N THR A 79 11.39 -0.76 9.29
CA THR A 79 11.36 -0.07 10.59
C THR A 79 11.82 1.36 10.38
N PHE A 80 10.96 2.31 10.78
CA PHE A 80 11.25 3.74 10.70
C PHE A 80 11.90 4.23 12.00
N VAL A 81 12.66 5.32 11.90
CA VAL A 81 13.25 5.95 13.10
C VAL A 81 12.14 6.47 14.03
N PRO A 82 12.26 6.29 15.36
CA PRO A 82 11.28 6.80 16.31
C PRO A 82 11.11 8.32 16.21
N GLY A 83 9.87 8.82 16.30
CA GLY A 83 9.57 10.26 16.36
C GLY A 83 9.61 11.02 15.02
N ASN A 84 9.88 10.35 13.89
CA ASN A 84 9.89 10.97 12.55
C ASN A 84 8.90 10.30 11.58
N SER A 85 7.93 9.53 12.09
CA SER A 85 6.82 9.08 11.25
C SER A 85 5.85 10.24 11.07
N SER A 86 5.91 10.92 9.92
CA SER A 86 4.87 11.87 9.49
C SER A 86 3.53 11.19 9.17
N TYR A 87 3.43 9.87 9.36
CA TYR A 87 2.23 9.08 9.15
C TYR A 87 1.36 9.15 10.41
N THR A 88 0.30 9.95 10.34
CA THR A 88 -0.86 9.89 11.23
C THR A 88 -1.97 9.16 10.47
N GLU A 89 -2.61 8.15 11.09
CA GLU A 89 -3.77 7.45 10.53
C GLU A 89 -4.92 8.40 10.15
#